data_AF-A0A423I4J2-F1
#
_entry.id   AF-A0A423I4J2-F1
#
_cell.length_a   1.000
_cell.length_b   1.000
_cell.length_c   1.000
_cell.angle_alpha   90.00
_cell.angle_beta   90.00
_cell.angle_gamma   90.00
#
_symmetry.space_group_name_H-M   'P 1'
#
loop_
_entity.id
_entity.type
_entity.pdbx_description
1 polymer ?
#
loop_
_entity_poly.entity_id
_entity_poly.type
_entity_poly.pdbx_seq_one_letter_code
_entity_poly.pdbx_strand_id
1 'polypeptide(L)'
;MSTRETFIAEAQQCATLFRLGRDVEAGLAMTELVGAIHPTFDSKARDVQQQWTFVLGQMFTCQEAQNWLALADYLEYELVELLADSLSV
;
A
#
# COMPACT_ATOMS: atom_id res chain seq x y z
N MET A 1 -9.66 13.06 -10.15
CA MET A 1 -8.57 12.62 -9.27
C MET A 1 -7.45 12.11 -10.14
N SER A 2 -6.21 12.50 -9.87
CA SER A 2 -5.04 11.91 -10.51
C SER A 2 -4.85 10.47 -10.03
N THR A 3 -4.11 9.65 -10.78
CA THR A 3 -3.80 8.26 -10.40
C THR A 3 -3.19 8.17 -8.99
N ARG A 4 -2.32 9.13 -8.65
CA ARG A 4 -1.71 9.25 -7.32
C ARG A 4 -2.74 9.46 -6.22
N GLU A 5 -3.68 10.39 -6.41
CA GLU A 5 -4.74 10.67 -5.44
C GLU A 5 -5.64 9.46 -5.22
N THR A 6 -5.95 8.71 -6.28
CA THR A 6 -6.73 7.49 -6.20
C THR A 6 -6.03 6.42 -5.35
N PHE A 7 -4.75 6.12 -5.63
CA PHE A 7 -4.02 5.10 -4.88
C PHE A 7 -3.81 5.48 -3.41
N ILE A 8 -3.56 6.75 -3.11
CA ILE A 8 -3.46 7.22 -1.72
C ILE A 8 -4.79 7.04 -0.99
N ALA A 9 -5.91 7.42 -1.62
CA ALA A 9 -7.23 7.25 -1.02
C ALA A 9 -7.58 5.77 -0.78
N GLU A 10 -7.27 4.89 -1.73
CA GLU A 10 -7.48 3.45 -1.61
C GLU A 10 -6.61 2.82 -0.51
N ALA A 11 -5.35 3.24 -0.39
CA ALA A 11 -4.45 2.80 0.67
C ALA A 11 -4.98 3.19 2.07
N GLN A 12 -5.41 4.44 2.24
CA GLN A 12 -6.00 4.95 3.49
C GLN A 12 -7.32 4.26 3.84
N GLN A 13 -8.16 3.99 2.83
CA GLN A 13 -9.39 3.24 3.01
C GLN A 13 -9.11 1.80 3.43
N CYS A 14 -8.12 1.14 2.83
CA CYS A 14 -7.68 -0.20 3.20
C CYS A 14 -7.15 -0.25 4.65
N ALA A 15 -6.31 0.73 5.03
CA ALA A 15 -5.83 0.88 6.41
C ALA A 15 -7.00 1.01 7.40
N THR A 16 -8.01 1.82 7.06
CA THR A 16 -9.21 2.00 7.88
C THR A 16 -9.95 0.67 8.09
N LEU A 17 -10.07 -0.17 7.06
CA LEU A 17 -10.71 -1.48 7.18
C LEU A 17 -9.97 -2.40 8.16
N PHE A 18 -8.64 -2.48 8.08
CA PHE A 18 -7.84 -3.25 9.03
C PHE A 18 -8.01 -2.75 10.47
N ARG A 19 -8.04 -1.43 10.70
CA ARG A 19 -8.26 -0.85 12.04
C ARG A 19 -9.65 -1.12 12.60
N LEU A 20 -10.65 -1.24 11.74
CA LEU A 20 -12.01 -1.63 12.11
C LEU A 20 -12.17 -3.14 12.32
N GLY A 21 -11.11 -3.93 12.17
CA GLY A 21 -11.16 -5.39 12.29
C GLY A 21 -11.90 -6.07 11.14
N ARG A 22 -12.01 -5.41 9.97
CA ARG A 22 -12.60 -5.97 8.74
C ARG A 22 -11.53 -6.61 7.87
N ASP A 23 -10.72 -7.49 8.46
CA ASP A 23 -9.49 -8.05 7.87
C ASP A 23 -9.74 -8.83 6.56
N VAL A 24 -10.88 -9.54 6.44
CA VAL A 24 -11.24 -10.24 5.19
C VAL A 24 -11.45 -9.27 4.03
N GLU A 25 -12.18 -8.18 4.26
CA GLU A 25 -12.44 -7.16 3.24
C GLU A 25 -11.22 -6.31 2.96
N ALA A 26 -10.46 -5.99 4.00
CA ALA A 26 -9.19 -5.29 3.88
C ALA A 26 -8.19 -6.09 3.05
N GLY A 27 -8.12 -7.42 3.23
CA GLY A 27 -7.24 -8.30 2.44
C GLY A 27 -7.62 -8.35 0.95
N LEU A 28 -8.91 -8.36 0.62
CA LEU A 28 -9.38 -8.25 -0.76
C LEU A 28 -9.01 -6.89 -1.36
N ALA A 29 -9.32 -5.80 -0.66
CA ALA A 29 -8.98 -4.44 -1.09
C ALA A 29 -7.47 -4.25 -1.27
N MET A 30 -6.65 -4.80 -0.37
CA MET A 30 -5.19 -4.74 -0.46
C MET A 30 -4.66 -5.50 -1.69
N THR A 31 -5.26 -6.65 -2.03
CA THR A 31 -4.87 -7.44 -3.20
C THR A 31 -5.15 -6.67 -4.49
N GLU A 32 -6.32 -6.05 -4.59
CA GLU A 32 -6.70 -5.19 -5.73
C GLU A 32 -5.77 -3.98 -5.85
N LEU A 33 -5.53 -3.29 -4.73
CA LEU A 33 -4.67 -2.12 -4.65
C LEU A 33 -3.23 -2.44 -5.08
N VAL A 34 -2.62 -3.49 -4.52
CA VAL A 34 -1.24 -3.90 -4.86
C VAL A 34 -1.16 -4.28 -6.34
N GLY A 35 -2.15 -5.00 -6.87
CA GLY A 35 -2.23 -5.35 -8.28
C GLY A 35 -2.29 -4.14 -9.22
N ALA A 36 -3.00 -3.09 -8.80
CA ALA A 36 -3.10 -1.83 -9.55
C ALA A 36 -1.83 -0.96 -9.44
N ILE A 37 -1.19 -0.93 -8.27
CA ILE A 37 0.01 -0.13 -8.01
C ILE A 37 1.26 -0.73 -8.67
N HIS A 38 1.45 -2.05 -8.59
CA HIS A 38 2.71 -2.71 -8.95
C HIS A 38 3.25 -2.32 -10.35
N PRO A 39 2.45 -2.30 -11.43
CA PRO A 39 2.93 -1.94 -12.76
C PRO A 39 3.49 -0.52 -12.88
N THR A 40 3.09 0.39 -11.98
CA THR A 40 3.58 1.79 -12.00
C THR A 40 5.03 1.91 -11.53
N PHE A 41 5.53 0.92 -10.79
CA PHE A 41 6.91 0.87 -10.30
C PHE A 41 7.88 0.20 -11.29
N ASP A 42 7.39 -0.62 -12.22
CA ASP A 42 8.22 -1.32 -13.22
C ASP A 42 9.08 -0.37 -14.07
N SER A 43 8.58 0.85 -14.32
CA SER A 43 9.29 1.88 -15.09
C SER A 43 10.06 2.91 -14.24
N LYS A 44 10.06 2.78 -12.90
CA LYS A 44 10.76 3.72 -11.99
C LYS A 44 12.24 3.39 -11.87
N ALA A 45 12.99 4.31 -11.26
CA ALA A 45 14.40 4.08 -10.95
C ALA A 45 14.56 2.92 -9.95
N ARG A 46 15.72 2.25 -9.98
CA ARG A 46 15.95 1.00 -9.21
C ARG A 46 15.83 1.20 -7.71
N ASP A 47 16.26 2.34 -7.19
CA ASP A 47 16.12 2.74 -5.79
C ASP A 47 14.64 2.81 -5.38
N VAL A 48 13.80 3.41 -6.22
CA VAL A 48 12.34 3.49 -5.99
C VAL A 48 11.69 2.10 -6.08
N GLN A 49 12.12 1.25 -7.02
CA GLN A 49 11.66 -0.14 -7.09
C GLN A 49 12.02 -0.96 -5.84
N GLN A 50 13.22 -0.73 -5.29
CA GLN A 50 13.67 -1.36 -4.06
C GLN A 50 12.87 -0.91 -2.85
N GLN A 51 12.55 0.39 -2.75
CA GLN A 51 11.68 0.93 -1.70
C GLN A 51 10.27 0.32 -1.78
N TRP A 52 9.69 0.22 -2.98
CA TRP A 52 8.42 -0.46 -3.18
C TRP A 52 8.45 -1.92 -2.72
N THR A 53 9.46 -2.67 -3.14
CA THR A 53 9.63 -4.07 -2.75
C THR A 53 9.80 -4.21 -1.22
N PHE A 54 10.51 -3.27 -0.59
CA PHE A 54 10.68 -3.25 0.86
C PHE A 54 9.36 -3.01 1.59
N VAL A 55 8.60 -1.95 1.24
CA VAL A 55 7.30 -1.64 1.86
C VAL A 55 6.32 -2.80 1.66
N LEU A 56 6.27 -3.38 0.46
CA LEU A 56 5.42 -4.53 0.14
C LEU A 56 5.79 -5.76 1.01
N GLY A 57 7.07 -6.03 1.19
CA GLY A 57 7.54 -7.10 2.06
C GLY A 57 7.15 -6.91 3.53
N GLN A 58 7.23 -5.68 4.04
CA GLN A 58 6.82 -5.35 5.40
C GLN A 58 5.31 -5.54 5.59
N MET A 59 4.50 -5.12 4.61
CA MET A 59 3.05 -5.33 4.64
C MET A 59 2.70 -6.83 4.65
N PHE A 60 3.33 -7.66 3.81
CA PHE A 60 3.09 -9.11 3.81
C PHE A 60 3.55 -9.79 5.09
N THR A 61 4.67 -9.36 5.67
CA THR A 61 5.12 -9.86 6.98
C THR A 61 4.09 -9.54 8.07
N CYS A 62 3.53 -8.33 8.08
CA CYS A 62 2.46 -7.97 9.01
C CYS A 62 1.19 -8.82 8.78
N GLN A 63 0.84 -9.06 7.51
CA GLN A 63 -0.33 -9.87 7.16
C GLN A 63 -0.18 -11.32 7.61
N GLU A 64 0.97 -11.96 7.37
CA GLU A 64 1.25 -13.34 7.79
C GLU A 64 1.20 -13.47 9.33
N ALA A 65 1.69 -12.45 10.05
CA ALA A 65 1.66 -12.38 11.50
C ALA A 65 0.29 -11.95 12.09
N GLN A 66 -0.72 -11.68 11.25
CA GLN A 66 -2.01 -11.11 11.64
C GLN A 66 -1.89 -9.80 12.45
N ASN A 67 -0.82 -9.05 12.21
CA ASN A 67 -0.57 -7.77 12.85
C ASN A 67 -1.28 -6.65 12.07
N TRP A 68 -2.60 -6.59 12.21
CA TRP A 68 -3.47 -5.70 11.43
C TRP A 68 -3.25 -4.21 11.70
N LEU A 69 -2.84 -3.85 12.92
CA LEU A 69 -2.53 -2.46 13.25
C LEU A 69 -1.24 -1.99 12.57
N ALA A 70 -0.16 -2.78 12.65
CA ALA A 70 1.08 -2.44 11.96
C ALA A 70 0.89 -2.46 10.43
N LEU A 71 0.11 -3.39 9.89
CA LEU A 71 -0.23 -3.40 8.47
C LEU A 71 -0.99 -2.12 8.05
N ALA A 72 -1.94 -1.67 8.87
CA ALA A 72 -2.66 -0.42 8.62
C ALA A 72 -1.73 0.80 8.65
N ASP A 73 -0.73 0.82 9.55
CA ASP A 73 0.25 1.90 9.60
C ASP A 73 1.09 1.95 8.30
N TYR A 74 1.59 0.80 7.83
CA TYR A 74 2.30 0.72 6.54
C TYR A 74 1.47 1.21 5.35
N LEU A 75 0.17 0.90 5.33
CA LEU A 75 -0.75 1.33 4.28
C LEU A 75 -1.02 2.85 4.34
N GLU A 76 -1.13 3.43 5.53
CA GLU A 76 -1.49 4.84 5.71
C GLU A 76 -0.30 5.80 5.63
N TYR A 77 0.90 5.36 6.01
CA TYR A 77 2.08 6.21 6.11
C TYR A 77 3.13 5.87 5.05
N GLU A 78 3.83 4.74 5.18
CA GLU A 78 4.97 4.41 4.33
C GLU A 78 4.57 4.22 2.86
N LEU A 79 3.43 3.54 2.60
CA LEU A 79 2.92 3.40 1.24
C LEU A 79 2.47 4.75 0.67
N VAL A 80 1.78 5.57 1.47
CA VAL A 80 1.31 6.89 1.03
C VAL A 80 2.48 7.82 0.73
N GLU A 81 3.52 7.84 1.57
CA GLU A 81 4.75 8.60 1.34
C GLU A 81 5.44 8.15 0.05
N LEU A 82 5.61 6.84 -0.13
CA LEU A 82 6.21 6.30 -1.34
C LEU A 82 5.42 6.68 -2.61
N LEU A 83 4.09 6.58 -2.57
CA LEU A 83 3.22 6.97 -3.68
C LEU A 83 3.27 8.48 -3.96
N ALA A 84 3.31 9.30 -2.91
CA ALA A 84 3.38 10.75 -3.01
C ALA A 84 4.68 11.21 -3.67
N ASP A 85 5.80 10.59 -3.32
CA ASP A 85 7.14 10.92 -3.83
C ASP A 85 7.41 10.31 -5.21
N SER A 86 6.86 9.13 -5.48
CA SER A 86 7.17 8.36 -6.70
C SER A 86 6.27 8.71 -7.87
N LEU A 87 5.03 9.14 -7.63
CA LEU A 87 4.05 9.43 -8.68
C LEU A 87 3.93 10.94 -8.91
N SER A 88 4.08 11.36 -10.16
CA SER A 88 3.81 12.74 -10.57
C SER A 88 2.31 13.04 -10.53
N VAL A 89 1.97 14.34 -10.37
CA VAL A 89 0.60 14.89 -10.50
C VAL A 89 0.07 14.68 -11.90
#